data_AF-A0A2V8PHG6-F1
#
_entry.id   AF-A0A2V8PHG6-F1
#
_cell.length_a   1.000
_cell.length_b   1.000
_cell.length_c   1.000
_cell.angle_alpha   90.00
_cell.angle_beta   90.00
_cell.angle_gamma   90.00
#
_symmetry.space_group_name_H-M   'P 1'
#
loop_
_entity.id
_entity.type
_entity.pdbx_description
1 polymer ?
#
loop_
_entity_poly.entity_id
_entity_poly.type
_entity_poly.pdbx_seq_one_letter_code
_entity_poly.pdbx_strand_id
1 'polypeptide(L)'
;MERAENLSLAAWQRRASGQTRVSAKTFAAILVGSACLSAALSSWLPLQMSIVTVFLFAGPHNWFELRYFLMRLPVRFGRSRNFFAVAFGGIFFLTLAYISLPALYYTNLLSGVNWSIAIATWNTCMLLWIGALIILRGKQNYRRDWSWAVPIIFTLCALNWLRPELFSLAIVYAHPLVALWFFDRHLRRTKPEWLSTYRRCLLLLPLFIIAMSWQLGRATSLADDNGLFWRITQHAGAQLLPNVSSHMLVSMHVFLEMLHYGVWIIALPLIGATGALWNVKTIPLAQHPRGFPKSIGVVLVFSLFIVALLWVSFFLNYSVTRDVYFTVAMAHVLAEAPFLLRMI
;
A
#
# COMPACT_ATOMS: atom_id res chain seq x y z
N MET A 1 -0.30 -32.68 -5.33
CA MET A 1 -1.22 -32.41 -6.47
C MET A 1 -2.43 -31.63 -5.98
N GLU A 2 -2.51 -30.35 -6.38
CA GLU A 2 -3.70 -29.55 -6.74
C GLU A 2 -4.94 -29.37 -5.82
N ARG A 3 -4.93 -29.70 -4.53
CA ARG A 3 -6.14 -29.47 -3.67
C ARG A 3 -6.12 -28.32 -2.66
N ALA A 4 -5.09 -27.47 -2.64
CA ALA A 4 -5.01 -26.35 -1.70
C ALA A 4 -5.04 -24.93 -2.33
N GLU A 5 -5.06 -24.82 -3.66
CA GLU A 5 -5.14 -23.52 -4.36
C GLU A 5 -6.57 -23.10 -4.70
N ASN A 6 -7.54 -24.01 -4.57
CA ASN A 6 -8.97 -23.69 -4.68
C ASN A 6 -9.50 -23.14 -3.35
N LEU A 7 -9.14 -21.90 -3.02
CA LEU A 7 -10.07 -21.05 -2.28
C LEU A 7 -11.33 -20.94 -3.15
N SER A 8 -12.35 -21.74 -2.82
CA SER A 8 -13.63 -21.80 -3.53
C SER A 8 -14.23 -20.39 -3.64
N LEU A 9 -14.13 -19.80 -4.83
CA LEU A 9 -14.85 -18.60 -5.25
C LEU A 9 -16.26 -18.95 -5.76
N ALA A 10 -16.81 -20.11 -5.39
CA ALA A 10 -18.19 -20.47 -5.76
C ALA A 10 -19.20 -19.41 -5.28
N ALA A 11 -18.87 -18.64 -4.24
CA ALA A 11 -19.64 -17.50 -3.77
C ALA A 11 -19.59 -16.27 -4.71
N TRP A 12 -18.59 -16.16 -5.58
CA TRP A 12 -18.38 -15.04 -6.50
C TRP A 12 -18.93 -15.27 -7.91
N GLN A 13 -18.93 -16.51 -8.40
CA GLN A 13 -19.41 -16.80 -9.76
C GLN A 13 -20.95 -16.77 -9.89
N ARG A 14 -21.71 -16.87 -8.80
CA ARG A 14 -23.16 -17.19 -8.87
C ARG A 14 -24.11 -16.03 -9.22
N ARG A 15 -23.67 -14.81 -9.51
CA ARG A 15 -24.63 -13.67 -9.68
C ARG A 15 -24.31 -12.61 -10.74
N ALA A 16 -23.62 -12.97 -11.83
CA ALA A 16 -23.35 -12.02 -12.94
C ALA A 16 -24.20 -12.26 -14.20
N SER A 17 -25.36 -12.91 -14.10
CA SER A 17 -26.31 -13.05 -15.22
C SER A 17 -27.16 -11.78 -15.34
N GLY A 18 -26.61 -10.70 -15.90
CA GLY A 18 -27.39 -9.49 -16.21
C GLY A 18 -26.63 -8.16 -16.24
N GLN A 19 -25.35 -8.11 -15.84
CA GLN A 19 -24.58 -6.88 -15.90
C GLN A 19 -24.13 -6.56 -17.33
N THR A 20 -24.39 -5.33 -17.77
CA THR A 20 -23.84 -4.75 -18.99
C THR A 20 -22.32 -4.95 -19.02
N ARG A 21 -21.82 -5.65 -20.04
CA ARG A 21 -20.38 -5.92 -20.18
C ARG A 21 -19.68 -4.62 -20.57
N VAL A 22 -19.05 -3.96 -19.61
CA VAL A 22 -18.15 -2.83 -19.88
C VAL A 22 -17.02 -3.31 -20.79
N SER A 23 -16.84 -2.64 -21.93
CA SER A 23 -15.82 -3.01 -22.91
C SER A 23 -14.41 -2.70 -22.39
N ALA A 24 -13.40 -3.44 -22.87
CA ALA A 24 -12.00 -3.16 -22.55
C ALA A 24 -11.57 -1.74 -22.97
N LYS A 25 -12.17 -1.19 -24.04
CA LYS A 25 -11.92 0.19 -24.49
C LYS A 25 -12.45 1.21 -23.49
N THR A 26 -13.66 1.00 -22.98
CA THR A 26 -14.26 1.85 -21.95
C THR A 26 -13.44 1.80 -20.66
N PHE A 27 -13.01 0.59 -20.25
CA PHE A 27 -12.09 0.42 -19.12
C PHE A 27 -10.77 1.20 -19.32
N ALA A 28 -10.15 1.11 -20.51
CA ALA A 28 -8.94 1.87 -20.84
C ALA A 28 -9.17 3.38 -20.75
N ALA A 29 -10.25 3.88 -21.34
CA ALA A 29 -10.59 5.30 -21.34
C ALA A 29 -10.76 5.84 -19.92
N ILE A 30 -11.45 5.08 -19.05
CA ILE A 30 -11.60 5.43 -17.63
C ILE A 30 -10.23 5.45 -16.93
N LEU A 31 -9.44 4.39 -17.07
CA LEU A 31 -8.15 4.28 -16.39
C LEU A 31 -7.18 5.40 -16.80
N VAL A 32 -7.05 5.64 -18.11
CA VAL A 32 -6.18 6.70 -18.64
C VAL A 32 -6.73 8.08 -18.28
N GLY A 33 -8.04 8.30 -18.41
CA GLY A 33 -8.68 9.56 -18.02
C GLY A 33 -8.47 9.88 -16.54
N SER A 34 -8.63 8.90 -15.65
CA SER A 34 -8.36 9.06 -14.21
C SER A 34 -6.88 9.35 -13.93
N ALA A 35 -5.95 8.71 -14.63
CA ALA A 35 -4.52 8.97 -14.50
C ALA A 35 -4.16 10.39 -14.96
N CYS A 36 -4.65 10.83 -16.13
CA CYS A 36 -4.47 12.19 -16.63
C CYS A 36 -5.02 13.23 -15.65
N LEU A 37 -6.24 13.01 -15.14
CA LEU A 37 -6.86 13.90 -14.18
C LEU A 37 -6.06 13.97 -12.88
N SER A 38 -5.59 12.83 -12.36
CA SER A 38 -4.76 12.78 -11.15
C SER A 38 -3.44 13.51 -11.35
N ALA A 39 -2.78 13.34 -12.50
CA ALA A 39 -1.54 14.05 -12.84
C ALA A 39 -1.77 15.56 -12.96
N ALA A 40 -2.87 15.98 -13.60
CA ALA A 40 -3.21 17.40 -13.75
C ALA A 40 -3.51 18.06 -12.39
N LEU A 41 -4.37 17.44 -11.57
CA LEU A 41 -4.75 17.97 -10.25
C LEU A 41 -3.55 18.03 -9.30
N SER A 42 -2.76 16.96 -9.23
CA SER A 42 -1.56 16.92 -8.38
C SER A 42 -0.47 17.90 -8.83
N SER A 43 -0.37 18.20 -10.13
CA SER A 43 0.55 19.21 -10.65
C SER A 43 0.07 20.63 -10.38
N TRP A 44 -1.23 20.88 -10.46
CA TRP A 44 -1.79 22.23 -10.30
C TRP A 44 -1.92 22.66 -8.84
N LEU A 45 -2.44 21.78 -7.97
CA LEU A 45 -2.75 22.08 -6.57
C LEU A 45 -2.16 21.01 -5.63
N PRO A 46 -0.84 20.77 -5.63
CA PRO A 46 -0.22 19.64 -4.93
C PRO A 46 -0.53 19.59 -3.43
N LEU A 47 -0.47 20.74 -2.74
CA LEU A 47 -0.72 20.81 -1.29
C LEU A 47 -2.18 20.51 -0.96
N GLN A 48 -3.11 21.14 -1.67
CA GLN A 48 -4.54 20.94 -1.48
C GLN A 48 -4.94 19.50 -1.81
N MET A 49 -4.40 18.95 -2.90
CA MET A 49 -4.65 17.57 -3.27
C MET A 49 -4.04 16.59 -2.26
N SER A 50 -2.85 16.82 -1.71
CA SER A 50 -2.32 16.01 -0.60
C SER A 50 -3.26 16.02 0.59
N ILE A 51 -3.76 17.21 0.96
CA ILE A 51 -4.64 17.38 2.11
C ILE A 51 -5.95 16.60 1.91
N VAL A 52 -6.64 16.87 0.80
CA VAL A 52 -7.95 16.27 0.47
C VAL A 52 -7.83 14.76 0.28
N THR A 53 -6.80 14.31 -0.44
CA THR A 53 -6.60 12.88 -0.73
C THR A 53 -6.38 12.10 0.56
N VAL A 54 -5.49 12.56 1.45
CA VAL A 54 -5.29 11.90 2.76
C VAL A 54 -6.53 12.03 3.64
N PHE A 55 -7.13 13.22 3.74
CA PHE A 55 -8.32 13.47 4.58
C PHE A 55 -9.45 12.49 4.27
N LEU A 56 -9.81 12.38 2.99
CA LEU A 56 -10.96 11.60 2.56
C LEU A 56 -10.64 10.11 2.52
N PHE A 57 -9.45 9.73 2.06
CA PHE A 57 -9.22 8.37 1.59
C PHE A 57 -8.30 7.52 2.47
N ALA A 58 -7.48 8.11 3.36
CA ALA A 58 -6.58 7.37 4.24
C ALA A 58 -7.28 6.27 5.06
N GLY A 59 -8.37 6.64 5.75
CA GLY A 59 -9.18 5.71 6.54
C GLY A 59 -9.87 4.64 5.68
N PRO A 60 -10.70 5.04 4.69
CA PRO A 60 -11.39 4.09 3.82
C PRO A 60 -10.44 3.14 3.08
N HIS A 61 -9.30 3.63 2.61
CA HIS A 61 -8.22 2.84 2.02
C HIS A 61 -7.84 1.66 2.92
N ASN A 62 -7.41 1.95 4.16
CA ASN A 62 -6.97 0.94 5.12
C ASN A 62 -8.09 -0.07 5.43
N TRP A 63 -9.35 0.40 5.46
CA TRP A 63 -10.49 -0.48 5.68
C TRP A 63 -10.71 -1.47 4.53
N PHE A 64 -10.70 -0.98 3.28
CA PHE A 64 -10.85 -1.83 2.10
C PHE A 64 -9.69 -2.82 1.96
N GLU A 65 -8.47 -2.37 2.24
CA GLU A 65 -7.27 -3.21 2.24
C GLU A 65 -7.36 -4.31 3.31
N LEU A 66 -7.65 -3.96 4.57
CA LEU A 66 -7.84 -4.93 5.65
C LEU A 66 -8.87 -5.99 5.26
N ARG A 67 -10.04 -5.55 4.77
CA ARG A 67 -11.09 -6.46 4.32
C ARG A 67 -10.60 -7.38 3.20
N TYR A 68 -9.87 -6.84 2.23
CA TYR A 68 -9.30 -7.59 1.12
C TYR A 68 -8.29 -8.65 1.58
N PHE A 69 -7.50 -8.36 2.61
CA PHE A 69 -6.58 -9.30 3.24
C PHE A 69 -7.30 -10.38 4.04
N LEU A 70 -8.32 -10.01 4.84
CA LEU A 70 -9.14 -10.97 5.57
C LEU A 70 -9.81 -11.99 4.64
N MET A 71 -10.22 -11.57 3.44
CA MET A 71 -10.75 -12.49 2.42
C MET A 71 -9.75 -13.53 1.91
N ARG A 72 -8.44 -13.29 2.06
CA ARG A 72 -7.35 -14.13 1.54
C ARG A 72 -6.68 -14.98 2.60
N LEU A 73 -7.02 -14.77 3.87
CA LEU A 73 -6.54 -15.60 4.95
C LEU A 73 -7.17 -16.99 4.87
N PRO A 74 -6.36 -18.06 4.96
CA PRO A 74 -6.89 -19.41 4.99
C PRO A 74 -7.58 -19.67 6.34
N VAL A 75 -8.64 -20.48 6.32
CA VAL A 75 -9.32 -20.92 7.57
C VAL A 75 -8.39 -21.76 8.46
N ARG A 76 -7.46 -22.51 7.85
CA ARG A 76 -6.41 -23.27 8.56
C ARG A 76 -5.07 -23.00 7.92
N PHE A 77 -4.07 -22.66 8.73
CA PHE A 77 -2.74 -22.31 8.22
C PHE A 77 -1.93 -23.51 7.72
N GLY A 78 -2.15 -24.72 8.27
CA GLY A 78 -1.53 -25.96 7.79
C GLY A 78 -0.02 -25.86 7.57
N ARG A 79 0.45 -26.25 6.38
CA ARG A 79 1.87 -26.16 5.97
C ARG A 79 2.41 -24.72 5.92
N SER A 80 1.53 -23.72 5.84
CA SER A 80 1.90 -22.31 5.83
C SER A 80 1.96 -21.68 7.22
N ARG A 81 1.81 -22.45 8.32
CA ARG A 81 1.84 -21.94 9.70
C ARG A 81 3.09 -21.10 9.97
N ASN A 82 4.27 -21.59 9.62
CA ASN A 82 5.52 -20.88 9.88
C ASN A 82 5.59 -19.57 9.08
N PHE A 83 5.11 -19.57 7.83
CA PHE A 83 5.04 -18.37 7.01
C PHE A 83 4.14 -17.31 7.67
N PHE A 84 2.93 -17.69 8.11
CA PHE A 84 2.01 -16.73 8.74
C PHE A 84 2.49 -16.28 10.13
N ALA A 85 3.13 -17.16 10.91
CA ALA A 85 3.72 -16.79 12.19
C ALA A 85 4.83 -15.74 12.01
N VAL A 86 5.74 -15.93 11.05
CA VAL A 86 6.79 -14.95 10.72
C VAL A 86 6.20 -13.68 10.11
N ALA A 87 5.17 -13.79 9.28
CA ALA A 87 4.49 -12.64 8.68
C ALA A 87 3.84 -11.75 9.76
N PHE A 88 2.97 -12.32 10.60
CA PHE A 88 2.28 -11.56 11.63
C PHE A 88 3.23 -11.08 12.74
N GLY A 89 4.19 -11.91 13.14
CA GLY A 89 5.23 -11.52 14.10
C GLY A 89 6.04 -10.33 13.59
N GLY A 90 6.51 -10.38 12.34
CA GLY A 90 7.26 -9.26 11.75
C GLY A 90 6.43 -8.00 11.58
N ILE A 91 5.18 -8.09 11.11
CA ILE A 91 4.27 -6.93 11.05
C ILE A 91 4.16 -6.29 12.44
N PHE A 92 3.89 -7.08 13.49
CA PHE A 92 3.73 -6.57 14.85
C PHE A 92 5.02 -5.92 15.38
N PHE A 93 6.14 -6.63 15.37
CA PHE A 93 7.40 -6.15 15.96
C PHE A 93 8.02 -4.99 15.17
N LEU A 94 8.00 -5.03 13.82
CA LEU A 94 8.52 -3.93 13.01
C LEU A 94 7.65 -2.68 13.13
N THR A 95 6.32 -2.82 13.20
CA THR A 95 5.41 -1.68 13.44
C THR A 95 5.69 -1.06 14.81
N LEU A 96 5.78 -1.89 15.87
CA LEU A 96 6.05 -1.39 17.22
C LEU A 96 7.42 -0.70 17.30
N ALA A 97 8.44 -1.29 16.69
CA ALA A 97 9.76 -0.68 16.59
C ALA A 97 9.70 0.66 15.85
N TYR A 98 8.97 0.74 14.73
CA TYR A 98 8.83 1.99 13.97
C TYR A 98 8.12 3.09 14.78
N ILE A 99 7.01 2.76 15.45
CA ILE A 99 6.27 3.68 16.32
C ILE A 99 7.15 4.18 17.47
N SER A 100 8.09 3.35 17.96
CA SER A 100 9.00 3.76 19.04
C SER A 100 10.09 4.73 18.60
N LEU A 101 10.43 4.81 17.30
CA LEU A 101 11.53 5.65 16.81
C LEU A 101 11.34 7.14 17.13
N PRO A 102 10.17 7.78 16.87
CA PRO A 102 9.95 9.16 17.29
C PRO A 102 10.12 9.36 18.81
N ALA A 103 9.61 8.45 19.64
CA ALA A 103 9.74 8.57 21.11
C ALA A 103 11.21 8.49 21.57
N LEU A 104 12.00 7.61 20.95
CA LEU A 104 13.43 7.49 21.22
C LEU A 104 14.25 8.68 20.69
N TYR A 105 13.78 9.32 19.62
CA TYR A 105 14.36 10.56 19.12
C TYR A 105 14.10 11.72 20.11
N TYR A 106 12.86 11.89 20.57
CA TYR A 106 12.51 12.97 21.52
C TYR A 106 13.16 12.84 22.90
N THR A 107 13.56 11.62 23.30
CA THR A 107 14.32 11.38 24.53
C THR A 107 15.83 11.58 24.36
N ASN A 108 16.29 12.05 23.19
CA ASN A 108 17.71 12.22 22.82
C ASN A 108 18.54 10.93 22.84
N LEU A 109 17.91 9.75 22.90
CA LEU A 109 18.62 8.46 22.84
C LEU A 109 19.13 8.16 21.42
N LEU A 110 18.34 8.52 20.41
CA LEU A 110 18.61 8.22 18.99
C LEU A 110 18.70 9.48 18.11
N SER A 111 19.17 10.61 18.63
CA SER A 111 19.31 11.86 17.86
C SER A 111 20.66 11.97 17.12
N GLY A 112 20.78 12.91 16.19
CA GLY A 112 22.01 13.14 15.41
C GLY A 112 22.41 11.94 14.55
N VAL A 113 23.66 11.50 14.65
CA VAL A 113 24.19 10.35 13.87
C VAL A 113 23.48 9.03 14.23
N ASN A 114 23.00 8.90 15.46
CA ASN A 114 22.30 7.70 15.91
C ASN A 114 20.94 7.53 15.21
N TRP A 115 20.36 8.61 14.69
CA TRP A 115 19.10 8.56 13.95
C TRP A 115 19.25 7.77 12.65
N SER A 116 20.26 8.10 11.84
CA SER A 116 20.53 7.40 10.58
C SER A 116 20.84 5.92 10.82
N ILE A 117 21.56 5.59 11.89
CA ILE A 117 21.83 4.21 12.30
C ILE A 117 20.54 3.49 12.68
N ALA A 118 19.64 4.14 13.42
CA ALA A 118 18.36 3.56 13.82
C ALA A 118 17.46 3.27 12.60
N ILE A 119 17.35 4.22 11.67
CA ILE A 119 16.61 4.03 10.41
C ILE A 119 17.23 2.91 9.57
N ALA A 120 18.57 2.90 9.42
CA ALA A 120 19.27 1.86 8.67
C ALA A 120 19.04 0.47 9.28
N THR A 121 19.07 0.37 10.61
CA THR A 121 18.81 -0.86 11.35
C THR A 121 17.39 -1.33 11.14
N TRP A 122 16.40 -0.44 11.30
CA TRP A 122 14.99 -0.80 11.09
C TRP A 122 14.73 -1.28 9.65
N ASN A 123 15.23 -0.54 8.64
CA ASN A 123 15.13 -0.93 7.24
C ASN A 123 15.81 -2.30 6.97
N THR A 124 16.95 -2.56 7.59
CA THR A 124 17.65 -3.86 7.48
C THR A 124 16.80 -4.99 8.06
N CYS A 125 16.23 -4.79 9.25
CA CYS A 125 15.33 -5.77 9.87
C CYS A 125 14.10 -6.05 8.98
N MET A 126 13.51 -5.00 8.39
CA MET A 126 12.41 -5.13 7.44
C MET A 126 12.81 -5.95 6.21
N LEU A 127 13.96 -5.66 5.59
CA LEU A 127 14.44 -6.38 4.41
C LEU A 127 14.75 -7.85 4.71
N LEU A 128 15.41 -8.14 5.84
CA LEU A 128 15.68 -9.50 6.28
C LEU A 128 14.39 -10.27 6.57
N TRP A 129 13.39 -9.61 7.16
CA TRP A 129 12.06 -10.18 7.35
C TRP A 129 11.37 -10.52 6.03
N ILE A 130 11.38 -9.61 5.04
CA ILE A 130 10.86 -9.88 3.69
C ILE A 130 11.61 -11.06 3.05
N GLY A 131 12.94 -11.09 3.16
CA GLY A 131 13.78 -12.20 2.67
C GLY A 131 13.38 -13.55 3.30
N ALA A 132 13.16 -13.57 4.62
CA ALA A 132 12.69 -14.75 5.32
C ALA A 132 11.31 -15.21 4.81
N LEU A 133 10.38 -14.28 4.55
CA LEU A 133 9.08 -14.61 3.95
C LEU A 133 9.21 -15.21 2.55
N ILE A 134 10.09 -14.66 1.70
CA ILE A 134 10.36 -15.19 0.36
C ILE A 134 10.90 -16.62 0.43
N ILE A 135 11.88 -16.88 1.31
CA ILE A 135 12.47 -18.22 1.48
C ILE A 135 11.43 -19.22 2.01
N LEU A 136 10.62 -18.81 2.99
CA LEU A 136 9.55 -19.67 3.53
C LEU A 136 8.48 -19.96 2.49
N ARG A 137 8.15 -18.98 1.64
CA ARG A 137 7.25 -19.17 0.50
C ARG A 137 7.86 -20.12 -0.54
N GLY A 138 9.14 -19.97 -0.83
CA GLY A 138 9.87 -20.82 -1.76
C GLY A 138 9.91 -22.29 -1.33
N LYS A 139 10.11 -22.55 -0.03
CA LYS A 139 10.03 -23.92 0.54
C LYS A 139 8.66 -24.59 0.34
N GLN A 140 7.59 -23.81 0.15
CA GLN A 140 6.26 -24.36 -0.15
C GLN A 140 6.06 -24.68 -1.64
N ASN A 141 6.85 -24.07 -2.53
CA ASN A 141 6.76 -24.24 -3.98
C ASN A 141 8.07 -24.81 -4.55
N TYR A 142 8.18 -26.14 -4.54
CA TYR A 142 9.36 -26.90 -4.96
C TYR A 142 9.74 -26.75 -6.45
N ARG A 143 8.91 -26.11 -7.26
CA ARG A 143 9.14 -25.97 -8.71
C ARG A 143 10.06 -24.81 -9.09
N ARG A 144 10.41 -23.94 -8.15
CA ARG A 144 11.18 -22.71 -8.44
C ARG A 144 12.27 -22.52 -7.40
N ASP A 145 13.46 -22.16 -7.85
CA ASP A 145 14.53 -21.74 -6.96
C ASP A 145 14.30 -20.28 -6.53
N TRP A 146 14.43 -20.04 -5.22
CA TRP A 146 14.26 -18.74 -4.58
C TRP A 146 15.55 -18.25 -3.93
N SER A 147 16.67 -18.95 -4.14
CA SER A 147 18.00 -18.56 -3.66
C SER A 147 18.41 -17.15 -4.13
N TRP A 148 17.95 -16.74 -5.32
CA TRP A 148 18.17 -15.39 -5.87
C TRP A 148 17.70 -14.25 -4.96
N ALA A 149 16.75 -14.51 -4.06
CA ALA A 149 16.28 -13.49 -3.13
C ALA A 149 17.38 -13.05 -2.16
N VAL A 150 18.31 -13.95 -1.80
CA VAL A 150 19.40 -13.67 -0.87
C VAL A 150 20.32 -12.55 -1.36
N PRO A 151 20.98 -12.65 -2.54
CA PRO A 151 21.86 -11.58 -3.03
C PRO A 151 21.12 -10.26 -3.27
N ILE A 152 19.83 -10.29 -3.64
CA ILE A 152 19.03 -9.06 -3.79
C ILE A 152 18.78 -8.40 -2.44
N ILE A 153 18.36 -9.15 -1.42
CA ILE A 153 18.12 -8.60 -0.08
C ILE A 153 19.40 -8.01 0.51
N PHE A 154 20.54 -8.69 0.39
CA PHE A 154 21.82 -8.16 0.88
C PHE A 154 22.29 -6.93 0.11
N THR A 155 22.09 -6.88 -1.21
CA THR A 155 22.34 -5.67 -2.00
C THR A 155 21.47 -4.51 -1.53
N LEU A 156 20.17 -4.74 -1.29
CA LEU A 156 19.27 -3.71 -0.77
C LEU A 156 19.66 -3.25 0.64
N CYS A 157 20.10 -4.16 1.51
CA CYS A 157 20.65 -3.79 2.81
C CYS A 157 21.88 -2.89 2.65
N ALA A 158 22.82 -3.24 1.77
CA ALA A 158 23.99 -2.41 1.50
C ALA A 158 23.62 -1.00 1.00
N LEU A 159 22.68 -0.90 0.05
CA LEU A 159 22.16 0.39 -0.44
C LEU A 159 21.49 1.20 0.68
N ASN A 160 20.72 0.54 1.55
CA ASN A 160 20.12 1.17 2.72
C ASN A 160 21.17 1.76 3.66
N TRP A 161 22.27 1.05 3.93
CA TRP A 161 23.34 1.58 4.79
C TRP A 161 24.14 2.73 4.16
N LEU A 162 24.15 2.86 2.83
CA LEU A 162 24.78 4.01 2.16
C LEU A 162 24.00 5.31 2.39
N ARG A 163 22.66 5.26 2.29
CA ARG A 163 21.78 6.42 2.44
C ARG A 163 20.41 6.00 3.03
N PRO A 164 20.30 5.82 4.36
CA PRO A 164 19.12 5.24 4.99
C PRO A 164 17.84 6.04 4.75
N GLU A 165 17.92 7.36 4.84
CA GLU A 165 16.78 8.27 4.69
C GLU A 165 16.29 8.30 3.24
N LEU A 166 17.19 8.32 2.26
CA LEU A 166 16.83 8.22 0.84
C LEU A 166 16.26 6.84 0.50
N PHE A 167 16.73 5.77 1.14
CA PHE A 167 16.17 4.45 0.98
C PHE A 167 14.72 4.38 1.50
N SER A 168 14.46 4.94 2.69
CA SER A 168 13.10 5.08 3.21
C SER A 168 12.22 5.95 2.31
N LEU A 169 12.74 7.06 1.78
CA LEU A 169 12.02 7.90 0.81
C LEU A 169 11.67 7.11 -0.47
N ALA A 170 12.61 6.31 -0.99
CA ALA A 170 12.36 5.48 -2.16
C ALA A 170 11.23 4.47 -1.91
N ILE A 171 11.15 3.89 -0.70
CA ILE A 171 10.03 3.02 -0.30
C ILE A 171 8.70 3.79 -0.29
N VAL A 172 8.67 5.02 0.22
CA VAL A 172 7.46 5.87 0.22
C VAL A 172 6.93 6.08 -1.20
N TYR A 173 7.81 6.31 -2.19
CA TYR A 173 7.41 6.44 -3.59
C TYR A 173 7.08 5.09 -4.26
N ALA A 174 7.70 3.99 -3.82
CA ALA A 174 7.47 2.67 -4.42
C ALA A 174 6.19 2.00 -3.91
N HIS A 175 5.82 2.17 -2.64
CA HIS A 175 4.68 1.50 -2.01
C HIS A 175 3.35 1.73 -2.77
N PRO A 176 3.00 2.96 -3.22
CA PRO A 176 1.78 3.18 -4.01
C PRO A 176 1.64 2.24 -5.22
N LEU A 177 2.76 1.83 -5.83
CA LEU A 177 2.78 0.93 -6.99
C LEU A 177 2.37 -0.51 -6.64
N VAL A 178 2.46 -0.90 -5.37
CA VAL A 178 2.07 -2.24 -4.89
C VAL A 178 0.57 -2.47 -5.13
N ALA A 179 -0.26 -1.44 -4.97
CA ALA A 179 -1.69 -1.53 -5.28
C ALA A 179 -1.94 -1.89 -6.76
N LEU A 180 -1.19 -1.29 -7.69
CA LEU A 180 -1.27 -1.64 -9.12
C LEU A 180 -0.93 -3.12 -9.35
N TRP A 181 0.05 -3.66 -8.63
CA TRP A 181 0.34 -5.09 -8.69
C TRP A 181 -0.84 -5.93 -8.17
N PHE A 182 -1.40 -5.58 -7.00
CA PHE A 182 -2.60 -6.27 -6.49
C PHE A 182 -3.75 -6.25 -7.50
N PHE A 183 -3.90 -5.14 -8.22
CA PHE A 183 -4.89 -4.99 -9.28
C PHE A 183 -4.62 -5.90 -10.49
N ASP A 184 -3.37 -5.97 -11.02
CA ASP A 184 -2.99 -6.93 -12.08
C ASP A 184 -3.39 -8.36 -11.70
N ARG A 185 -3.03 -8.77 -10.48
CA ARG A 185 -3.26 -10.13 -9.98
C ARG A 185 -4.73 -10.43 -9.81
N HIS A 186 -5.50 -9.43 -9.41
CA HIS A 186 -6.94 -9.56 -9.29
C HIS A 186 -7.61 -9.66 -10.68
N LEU A 187 -7.26 -8.76 -11.60
CA LEU A 187 -7.74 -8.76 -12.99
C LEU A 187 -7.49 -10.10 -13.69
N ARG A 188 -6.29 -10.68 -13.53
CA ARG A 188 -5.95 -11.99 -14.11
C ARG A 188 -6.96 -13.08 -13.74
N ARG A 189 -7.54 -13.01 -12.54
CA ARG A 189 -8.48 -14.02 -12.03
C ARG A 189 -9.94 -13.69 -12.35
N THR A 190 -10.31 -12.42 -12.41
CA THR A 190 -11.72 -11.99 -12.46
C THR A 190 -12.15 -11.43 -13.81
N LYS A 191 -11.23 -10.78 -14.53
CA LYS A 191 -11.44 -10.08 -15.81
C LYS A 191 -10.23 -10.24 -16.74
N PRO A 192 -9.84 -11.47 -17.12
CA PRO A 192 -8.65 -11.71 -17.94
C PRO A 192 -8.68 -10.96 -19.28
N GLU A 193 -9.87 -10.66 -19.81
CA GLU A 193 -10.07 -9.86 -21.02
C GLU A 193 -9.59 -8.40 -20.90
N TRP A 194 -9.53 -7.84 -19.68
CA TRP A 194 -9.04 -6.48 -19.43
C TRP A 194 -7.53 -6.44 -19.14
N LEU A 195 -6.90 -7.58 -18.87
CA LEU A 195 -5.52 -7.65 -18.38
C LEU A 195 -4.50 -7.09 -19.38
N SER A 196 -4.62 -7.43 -20.66
CA SER A 196 -3.72 -6.95 -21.71
C SER A 196 -3.81 -5.42 -21.84
N THR A 197 -5.05 -4.90 -21.87
CA THR A 197 -5.33 -3.47 -21.91
C THR A 197 -4.77 -2.75 -20.69
N TYR A 198 -5.00 -3.30 -19.49
CA TYR A 198 -4.47 -2.75 -18.25
C TYR A 198 -2.95 -2.59 -18.28
N ARG A 199 -2.22 -3.64 -18.72
CA ARG A 199 -0.75 -3.59 -18.82
C ARG A 199 -0.26 -2.58 -19.85
N ARG A 200 -0.97 -2.41 -20.96
CA ARG A 200 -0.66 -1.35 -21.95
C ARG A 200 -0.86 0.03 -21.34
N CYS A 201 -1.93 0.24 -20.56
CA CYS A 201 -2.15 1.49 -19.85
C CYS A 201 -1.07 1.75 -18.79
N LEU A 202 -0.56 0.71 -18.11
CA LEU A 202 0.54 0.87 -17.14
C LEU A 202 1.84 1.40 -17.77
N LEU A 203 2.07 1.17 -19.07
CA LEU A 203 3.22 1.76 -19.77
C LEU A 203 3.15 3.28 -19.87
N LEU A 204 1.97 3.89 -19.65
CA LEU A 204 1.83 5.34 -19.58
C LEU A 204 2.31 5.92 -18.25
N LEU A 205 2.40 5.11 -17.19
CA LEU A 205 2.79 5.60 -15.86
C LEU A 205 4.21 6.22 -15.87
N PRO A 206 5.26 5.56 -16.42
CA PRO A 206 6.56 6.18 -16.60
C PRO A 206 6.51 7.47 -17.43
N LEU A 207 5.64 7.55 -18.44
CA LEU A 207 5.49 8.75 -19.27
C LEU A 207 4.91 9.93 -18.47
N PHE A 208 3.91 9.68 -17.61
CA PHE A 208 3.41 10.72 -16.70
C PHE A 208 4.48 11.17 -15.73
N ILE A 209 5.24 10.24 -15.14
CA ILE A 209 6.34 10.57 -14.22
C ILE A 209 7.38 11.44 -14.93
N ILE A 210 7.81 11.07 -16.13
CA ILE A 210 8.77 11.86 -16.92
C ILE A 210 8.19 13.23 -17.27
N ALA A 211 6.94 13.30 -17.75
CA ALA A 211 6.30 14.55 -18.13
C ALA A 211 6.14 15.52 -16.95
N MET A 212 5.67 15.02 -15.80
CA MET A 212 5.57 15.81 -14.57
C MET A 212 6.94 16.27 -14.09
N SER A 213 7.96 15.40 -14.15
CA SER A 213 9.32 15.76 -13.73
C SER A 213 9.92 16.83 -14.64
N TRP A 214 9.69 16.73 -15.95
CA TRP A 214 10.12 17.72 -16.93
C TRP A 214 9.43 19.08 -16.71
N GLN A 215 8.11 19.07 -16.52
CA GLN A 215 7.31 20.28 -16.34
C GLN A 215 7.62 20.98 -15.01
N LEU A 216 7.68 20.22 -13.92
CA LEU A 216 7.77 20.75 -12.56
C LEU A 216 9.20 20.81 -12.02
N GLY A 217 10.17 20.18 -12.70
CA GLY A 217 11.57 20.18 -12.26
C GLY A 217 12.21 21.57 -12.21
N ARG A 218 11.63 22.55 -12.91
CA ARG A 218 12.04 23.97 -12.88
C ARG A 218 11.02 24.87 -12.18
N ALA A 219 9.95 24.31 -11.63
CA ALA A 219 8.97 25.10 -10.87
C ALA A 219 9.62 25.60 -9.58
N THR A 220 9.24 26.80 -9.16
CA THR A 220 9.60 27.32 -7.84
C THR A 220 9.11 26.37 -6.76
N SER A 221 9.93 26.11 -5.75
CA SER A 221 9.51 25.33 -4.58
C SER A 221 8.26 25.95 -3.94
N LEU A 222 7.40 25.07 -3.42
CA LEU A 222 6.18 25.47 -2.72
C LEU A 222 6.54 26.29 -1.48
N ALA A 223 5.74 27.32 -1.20
CA ALA A 223 5.81 28.01 0.09
C ALA A 223 5.40 27.03 1.20
N ASP A 224 6.31 26.77 2.13
CA ASP A 224 6.13 25.95 3.31
C ASP A 224 6.05 26.81 4.58
N ASP A 225 5.39 27.97 4.44
CA ASP A 225 5.25 29.05 5.42
C ASP A 225 4.45 28.68 6.68
N ASN A 226 3.84 27.50 6.71
CA ASN A 226 3.11 26.98 7.86
C ASN A 226 3.51 25.53 8.17
N GLY A 227 3.31 25.14 9.43
CA GLY A 227 3.72 23.83 9.92
C GLY A 227 3.08 22.64 9.20
N LEU A 228 1.90 22.81 8.58
CA LEU A 228 1.28 21.75 7.79
C LEU A 228 1.96 21.57 6.43
N PHE A 229 2.13 22.66 5.68
CA PHE A 229 2.76 22.60 4.36
C PHE A 229 4.21 22.15 4.47
N TRP A 230 4.92 22.60 5.51
CA TRP A 230 6.25 22.09 5.84
C TRP A 230 6.25 20.57 6.04
N ARG A 231 5.31 20.01 6.81
CA ARG A 231 5.22 18.54 6.97
C ARG A 231 4.95 17.81 5.66
N ILE A 232 4.11 18.38 4.79
CA ILE A 232 3.79 17.80 3.47
C ILE A 232 5.04 17.78 2.58
N THR A 233 5.77 18.90 2.50
CA THR A 233 6.99 18.98 1.69
C THR A 233 8.09 18.08 2.24
N GLN A 234 8.23 17.97 3.58
CA GLN A 234 9.18 17.03 4.19
C GLN A 234 8.82 15.57 3.95
N HIS A 235 7.54 15.21 4.03
CA HIS A 235 7.11 13.85 3.73
C HIS A 235 7.40 13.45 2.27
N ALA A 236 7.34 14.41 1.35
CA ALA A 236 7.74 14.23 -0.05
C ALA A 236 9.28 14.26 -0.28
N GLY A 237 10.07 14.55 0.76
CA GLY A 237 11.53 14.48 0.71
C GLY A 237 12.25 15.79 0.39
N ALA A 238 11.61 16.96 0.56
CA ALA A 238 12.23 18.25 0.24
C ALA A 238 13.57 18.50 0.96
N GLN A 239 13.70 18.13 2.23
CA GLN A 239 14.98 18.24 2.96
C GLN A 239 16.06 17.26 2.47
N LEU A 240 15.67 16.08 1.98
CA LEU A 240 16.61 15.07 1.48
C LEU A 240 17.10 15.37 0.06
N LEU A 241 16.32 16.12 -0.71
CA LEU A 241 16.59 16.48 -2.10
C LEU A 241 16.49 18.00 -2.29
N PRO A 242 17.38 18.80 -1.65
CA PRO A 242 17.25 20.27 -1.63
C PRO A 242 17.40 20.93 -3.00
N ASN A 243 18.01 20.23 -3.97
CA ASN A 243 18.17 20.70 -5.34
C ASN A 243 16.98 20.33 -6.25
N VAL A 244 15.93 19.73 -5.69
CA VAL A 244 14.73 19.33 -6.41
C VAL A 244 13.56 20.15 -5.90
N SER A 245 12.76 20.69 -6.82
CA SER A 245 11.58 21.49 -6.48
C SER A 245 10.63 20.72 -5.56
N SER A 246 10.28 21.29 -4.40
CA SER A 246 9.29 20.69 -3.50
C SER A 246 7.90 20.60 -4.17
N HIS A 247 7.62 21.47 -5.15
CA HIS A 247 6.44 21.37 -6.01
C HIS A 247 6.42 20.03 -6.74
N MET A 248 7.50 19.73 -7.47
CA MET A 248 7.62 18.46 -8.19
C MET A 248 7.51 17.25 -7.26
N LEU A 249 8.19 17.28 -6.11
CA LEU A 249 8.19 16.18 -5.15
C LEU A 249 6.79 15.89 -4.61
N VAL A 250 6.08 16.92 -4.13
CA VAL A 250 4.72 16.77 -3.60
C VAL A 250 3.75 16.37 -4.70
N SER A 251 3.81 16.97 -5.89
CA SER A 251 2.97 16.58 -7.02
C SER A 251 3.14 15.11 -7.39
N MET A 252 4.38 14.63 -7.48
CA MET A 252 4.67 13.24 -7.79
C MET A 252 4.15 12.29 -6.71
N HIS A 253 4.38 12.63 -5.44
CA HIS A 253 3.92 11.82 -4.31
C HIS A 253 2.39 11.71 -4.30
N VAL A 254 1.68 12.84 -4.42
CA VAL A 254 0.22 12.88 -4.43
C VAL A 254 -0.36 12.17 -5.64
N PHE A 255 0.26 12.29 -6.81
CA PHE A 255 -0.16 11.55 -8.01
C PHE A 255 -0.17 10.04 -7.76
N LEU A 256 0.94 9.51 -7.23
CA LEU A 256 1.06 8.08 -6.93
C LEU A 256 0.08 7.65 -5.83
N GLU A 257 -0.08 8.46 -4.79
CA GLU A 257 -1.05 8.22 -3.70
C GLU A 257 -2.49 8.18 -4.22
N MET A 258 -2.88 9.09 -5.11
CA MET A 258 -4.20 9.10 -5.76
C MET A 258 -4.44 7.83 -6.57
N LEU A 259 -3.44 7.33 -7.31
CA LEU A 259 -3.55 6.05 -8.03
C LEU A 259 -3.72 4.87 -7.07
N HIS A 260 -2.95 4.87 -5.98
CA HIS A 260 -2.99 3.84 -4.95
C HIS A 260 -4.38 3.77 -4.28
N TYR A 261 -4.92 4.90 -3.83
CA TYR A 261 -6.27 4.96 -3.28
C TYR A 261 -7.34 4.64 -4.33
N GLY A 262 -7.18 5.10 -5.57
CA GLY A 262 -8.07 4.77 -6.68
C GLY A 262 -8.17 3.25 -6.90
N VAL A 263 -7.06 2.52 -6.78
CA VAL A 263 -7.08 1.07 -6.88
C VAL A 263 -7.86 0.43 -5.71
N TRP A 264 -7.51 0.80 -4.48
CA TRP A 264 -8.04 0.14 -3.29
C TRP A 264 -9.51 0.46 -3.02
N ILE A 265 -9.94 1.70 -3.24
CA ILE A 265 -11.28 2.19 -2.90
C ILE A 265 -12.25 2.03 -4.07
N ILE A 266 -11.77 2.15 -5.31
CA ILE A 266 -12.63 2.15 -6.49
C ILE A 266 -12.43 0.87 -7.31
N ALA A 267 -11.23 0.64 -7.84
CA ALA A 267 -11.03 -0.38 -8.86
C ALA A 267 -11.24 -1.82 -8.34
N LEU A 268 -10.64 -2.17 -7.20
CA LEU A 268 -10.78 -3.50 -6.60
C LEU A 268 -12.21 -3.79 -6.14
N PRO A 269 -12.91 -2.88 -5.42
CA PRO A 269 -14.31 -3.07 -5.06
C PRO A 269 -15.26 -3.24 -6.25
N LEU A 270 -15.10 -2.44 -7.31
CA LEU A 270 -15.97 -2.47 -8.49
C LEU A 270 -15.81 -3.76 -9.31
N ILE A 271 -14.58 -4.26 -9.45
CA ILE A 271 -14.35 -5.53 -10.16
C ILE A 271 -14.76 -6.72 -9.30
N GLY A 272 -14.64 -6.57 -7.99
CA GLY A 272 -14.72 -7.71 -7.11
C GLY A 272 -16.07 -8.03 -6.50
N ALA A 273 -16.78 -7.01 -6.01
CA ALA A 273 -17.87 -7.25 -5.07
C ALA A 273 -19.00 -6.26 -5.25
N THR A 274 -19.46 -6.06 -6.50
CA THR A 274 -20.68 -5.29 -6.78
C THR A 274 -21.83 -5.87 -5.95
N GLY A 275 -22.20 -5.15 -4.88
CA GLY A 275 -23.29 -5.50 -3.95
C GLY A 275 -22.92 -6.29 -2.68
N ALA A 276 -21.67 -6.73 -2.49
CA ALA A 276 -21.30 -7.61 -1.36
C ALA A 276 -20.24 -7.02 -0.41
N LEU A 277 -19.88 -5.75 -0.55
CA LEU A 277 -18.88 -5.08 0.30
C LEU A 277 -19.21 -5.15 1.79
N TRP A 278 -20.50 -5.03 2.14
CA TRP A 278 -20.97 -5.10 3.53
C TRP A 278 -21.23 -6.53 4.01
N ASN A 279 -21.23 -7.51 3.10
CA ASN A 279 -21.55 -8.88 3.46
C ASN A 279 -20.31 -9.58 4.06
N VAL A 280 -20.26 -9.65 5.39
CA VAL A 280 -19.21 -10.34 6.15
C VAL A 280 -19.12 -11.82 5.76
N LYS A 281 -20.22 -12.42 5.30
CA LYS A 281 -20.21 -13.79 4.78
C LYS A 281 -19.41 -13.92 3.49
N THR A 282 -18.85 -12.88 2.88
CA THR A 282 -17.91 -13.08 1.77
C THR A 282 -16.50 -13.46 2.23
N ILE A 283 -16.23 -13.37 3.54
CA ILE A 283 -14.94 -13.71 4.14
C ILE A 283 -14.94 -15.20 4.55
N PRO A 284 -14.01 -16.03 4.05
CA PRO A 284 -13.98 -17.47 4.36
C PRO A 284 -13.93 -17.78 5.86
N LEU A 285 -13.17 -16.98 6.63
CA LEU A 285 -13.08 -17.09 8.09
C LEU A 285 -14.41 -16.80 8.81
N ALA A 286 -15.33 -16.06 8.19
CA ALA A 286 -16.64 -15.77 8.75
C ALA A 286 -17.73 -16.74 8.28
N GLN A 287 -17.55 -17.42 7.14
CA GLN A 287 -18.49 -18.46 6.69
C GLN A 287 -18.27 -19.80 7.38
N HIS A 288 -17.02 -20.13 7.69
CA HIS A 288 -16.68 -21.49 8.08
C HIS A 288 -17.09 -21.77 9.54
N PRO A 289 -17.69 -22.95 9.87
CA PRO A 289 -18.13 -23.28 11.23
C PRO A 289 -17.02 -23.26 12.28
N ARG A 290 -15.79 -23.63 11.88
CA ARG A 290 -14.57 -23.54 12.71
C ARG A 290 -13.79 -22.23 12.54
N GLY A 291 -14.41 -21.24 11.91
CA GLY A 291 -13.84 -19.90 11.76
C GLY A 291 -14.15 -19.02 12.96
N PHE A 292 -13.99 -17.71 12.79
CA PHE A 292 -14.21 -16.71 13.84
C PHE A 292 -15.17 -15.61 13.37
N PRO A 293 -16.43 -15.94 13.01
CA PRO A 293 -17.37 -15.00 12.40
C PRO A 293 -17.62 -13.75 13.24
N LYS A 294 -17.80 -13.91 14.55
CA LYS A 294 -18.02 -12.79 15.46
C LYS A 294 -16.79 -11.86 15.50
N SER A 295 -15.60 -12.43 15.61
CA SER A 295 -14.35 -11.67 15.62
C SER A 295 -14.12 -10.90 14.32
N ILE A 296 -14.40 -11.51 13.16
CA ILE A 296 -14.29 -10.82 11.86
C ILE A 296 -15.29 -9.66 11.78
N GLY A 297 -16.53 -9.87 12.21
CA GLY A 297 -17.53 -8.80 12.28
C GLY A 297 -17.08 -7.65 13.19
N VAL A 298 -16.61 -7.97 14.40
CA VAL A 298 -16.09 -6.98 15.36
C VAL A 298 -14.91 -6.22 14.76
N VAL A 299 -13.94 -6.90 14.13
CA VAL A 299 -12.78 -6.26 13.51
C VAL A 299 -13.21 -5.28 12.41
N LEU A 300 -14.17 -5.65 11.56
CA LEU A 300 -14.66 -4.78 10.48
C LEU A 300 -15.46 -3.57 10.99
N VAL A 301 -16.28 -3.75 12.03
CA VAL A 301 -17.03 -2.65 12.65
C VAL A 301 -16.09 -1.71 13.40
N PHE A 302 -15.16 -2.29 14.17
CA PHE A 302 -14.14 -1.52 14.86
C PHE A 302 -13.27 -0.74 13.89
N SER A 303 -12.86 -1.33 12.77
CA SER A 303 -12.08 -0.58 11.77
C SER A 303 -12.88 0.54 11.11
N LEU A 304 -14.20 0.41 10.89
CA LEU A 304 -15.05 1.54 10.46
C LEU A 304 -15.11 2.65 11.51
N PHE A 305 -15.21 2.29 12.79
CA PHE A 305 -15.14 3.26 13.87
C PHE A 305 -13.80 4.02 13.85
N ILE A 306 -12.68 3.32 13.62
CA ILE A 306 -11.37 3.97 13.43
C ILE A 306 -11.36 4.91 12.21
N VAL A 307 -12.02 4.57 11.11
CA VAL A 307 -12.16 5.49 9.96
C VAL A 307 -12.89 6.78 10.36
N ALA A 308 -14.02 6.66 11.06
CA ALA A 308 -14.76 7.83 11.54
C ALA A 308 -13.94 8.67 12.52
N LEU A 309 -13.21 8.02 13.44
CA LEU A 309 -12.31 8.68 14.38
C LEU A 309 -11.18 9.42 13.65
N LEU A 310 -10.62 8.84 12.59
CA LEU A 310 -9.61 9.50 11.75
C LEU A 310 -10.17 10.76 11.08
N TRP A 311 -11.39 10.71 10.51
CA TRP A 311 -12.01 11.90 9.93
C TRP A 311 -12.24 13.01 10.95
N VAL A 312 -12.78 12.68 12.13
CA VAL A 312 -12.96 13.65 13.21
C VAL A 312 -11.61 14.22 13.66
N SER A 313 -10.59 13.37 13.80
CA SER A 313 -9.25 13.80 14.23
C SER A 313 -8.60 14.71 13.19
N PHE A 314 -8.70 14.39 11.90
CA PHE A 314 -8.20 15.26 10.83
C PHE A 314 -8.95 16.59 10.76
N PHE A 315 -10.25 16.59 11.04
CA PHE A 315 -11.05 17.83 11.09
C PHE A 315 -10.61 18.72 12.26
N LEU A 316 -10.33 18.15 13.43
CA LEU A 316 -9.92 18.90 14.62
C LEU A 316 -8.45 19.35 14.57
N ASN A 317 -7.55 18.45 14.18
CA ASN A 317 -6.12 18.74 14.08
C ASN A 317 -5.47 17.89 12.98
N TYR A 318 -5.49 18.42 11.77
CA TYR A 318 -4.95 17.73 10.61
C TYR A 318 -3.46 17.40 10.76
N SER A 319 -2.66 18.35 11.28
CA SER A 319 -1.20 18.22 11.34
C SER A 319 -0.76 17.07 12.24
N VAL A 320 -1.28 17.01 13.47
CA VAL A 320 -0.95 15.93 14.42
C VAL A 320 -1.53 14.59 13.96
N THR A 321 -2.77 14.60 13.46
CA THR A 321 -3.41 13.37 12.97
C THR A 321 -2.63 12.77 11.80
N ARG A 322 -2.10 13.60 10.90
CA ARG A 322 -1.25 13.17 9.79
C ARG A 322 0.00 12.43 10.29
N ASP A 323 0.72 12.99 11.24
CA ASP A 323 1.94 12.36 11.78
C ASP A 323 1.64 10.99 12.42
N VAL A 324 0.60 10.95 13.26
CA VAL A 324 0.18 9.72 13.92
C VAL A 324 -0.28 8.68 12.89
N TYR A 325 -1.08 9.11 11.92
CA TYR A 325 -1.56 8.25 10.84
C TYR A 325 -0.40 7.64 10.06
N PHE A 326 0.54 8.43 9.54
CA PHE A 326 1.66 7.92 8.75
C PHE A 326 2.60 7.04 9.57
N THR A 327 2.70 7.25 10.88
CA THR A 327 3.47 6.38 11.78
C THR A 327 2.81 5.01 11.92
N VAL A 328 1.49 4.97 12.12
CA VAL A 328 0.72 3.72 12.28
C VAL A 328 0.46 3.03 10.94
N ALA A 329 0.40 3.80 9.84
CA ALA A 329 0.23 3.33 8.46
C ALA A 329 1.30 2.31 8.07
N MET A 330 2.49 2.35 8.69
CA MET A 330 3.52 1.34 8.49
C MET A 330 3.00 -0.10 8.66
N ALA A 331 2.01 -0.32 9.53
CA ALA A 331 1.39 -1.63 9.73
C ALA A 331 0.80 -2.22 8.44
N HIS A 332 0.08 -1.42 7.65
CA HIS A 332 -0.57 -1.91 6.44
C HIS A 332 0.44 -2.08 5.30
N VAL A 333 1.40 -1.15 5.17
CA VAL A 333 2.53 -1.27 4.23
C VAL A 333 3.27 -2.59 4.44
N LEU A 334 3.56 -2.94 5.70
CA LEU A 334 4.15 -4.24 6.03
C LEU A 334 3.19 -5.40 5.71
N ALA A 335 1.90 -5.25 6.00
CA ALA A 335 0.91 -6.29 5.70
C ALA A 335 0.83 -6.63 4.20
N GLU A 336 1.03 -5.68 3.29
CA GLU A 336 1.02 -5.94 1.84
C GLU A 336 2.00 -7.04 1.43
N ALA A 337 3.22 -7.06 1.99
CA ALA A 337 4.30 -7.96 1.58
C ALA A 337 3.92 -9.46 1.63
N PRO A 338 3.48 -10.04 2.77
CA PRO A 338 3.10 -11.45 2.82
C PRO A 338 1.91 -11.79 1.92
N PHE A 339 0.95 -10.88 1.73
CA PHE A 339 -0.18 -11.11 0.84
C PHE A 339 0.24 -11.09 -0.63
N LEU A 340 1.13 -10.19 -1.01
CA LEU A 340 1.70 -10.12 -2.35
C LEU A 340 2.49 -11.40 -2.67
N LEU A 341 3.34 -11.86 -1.75
CA LEU A 341 4.13 -13.09 -1.90
C LEU A 341 3.28 -14.35 -2.07
N ARG A 342 2.08 -14.39 -1.48
CA ARG A 342 1.13 -15.49 -1.70
C ARG A 342 0.49 -15.49 -3.09
N MET A 343 0.54 -14.37 -3.81
CA MET A 343 0.02 -14.25 -5.19
C MET A 343 1.07 -14.55 -6.26
N ILE A 344 2.32 -14.75 -5.84
CA ILE A 344 3.45 -15.24 -6.64
C ILE A 344 3.61 -16.75 -6.37
#